data_AF-E9V1V0-F1
#
_entry.id   AF-E9V1V0-F1
#
_cell.length_a   1.000
_cell.length_b   1.000
_cell.length_c   1.000
_cell.angle_alpha   90.00
_cell.angle_beta   90.00
_cell.angle_gamma   90.00
#
_symmetry.space_group_name_H-M   'P 1'
#
loop_
_entity.id
_entity.type
_entity.pdbx_description
1 polymer ?
#
loop_
_entity_poly.entity_id
_entity_poly.type
_entity_poly.pdbx_seq_one_letter_code
_entity_poly.pdbx_strand_id
1 'polypeptide(L)'
;MTAGSDRNGQPAVVPDPTATAPGRGAHLHPTRECYELAVRRKAFTRALFPKGKGAEGGLSSAPVEDYLDTRQTPTTVADGQLTRNWSKSS
;
A
#
# COMPACT_ATOMS: atom_id res chain seq x y z
N MET A 1 4.12 4.50 0.58
CA MET A 1 4.33 3.54 -0.53
C MET A 1 5.18 4.20 -1.60
N THR A 2 6.01 3.44 -2.31
CA THR A 2 6.89 3.94 -3.37
C THR A 2 6.83 3.06 -4.63
N ALA A 3 7.36 3.56 -5.74
CA ALA A 3 7.58 2.77 -6.95
C ALA A 3 8.79 1.85 -6.75
N GLY A 4 8.62 0.58 -7.04
CA GLY A 4 9.70 -0.41 -7.06
C GLY A 4 9.43 -1.47 -8.13
N SER A 5 10.00 -2.65 -7.91
CA SER A 5 9.78 -3.81 -8.77
C SER A 5 9.37 -5.03 -7.94
N ASP A 6 8.59 -5.93 -8.53
CA ASP A 6 8.29 -7.24 -7.95
C ASP A 6 9.48 -8.21 -8.09
N ARG A 7 9.29 -9.45 -7.64
CA ARG A 7 10.30 -10.52 -7.74
C ARG A 7 10.71 -10.87 -9.18
N ASN A 8 9.90 -10.50 -10.17
CA ASN A 8 10.12 -10.76 -11.59
C ASN A 8 10.73 -9.54 -12.30
N GLY A 9 11.06 -8.46 -11.57
CA GLY A 9 11.58 -7.22 -12.13
C GLY A 9 10.51 -6.31 -12.74
N GLN A 10 9.23 -6.66 -12.64
CA GLN A 10 8.13 -5.87 -13.18
C GLN A 10 7.77 -4.70 -12.26
N PRO A 11 7.29 -3.56 -12.78
CA PRO A 11 6.91 -2.41 -11.97
C PRO A 11 5.86 -2.77 -10.90
N ALA A 12 6.17 -2.46 -9.65
CA ALA A 12 5.32 -2.78 -8.52
C ALA A 12 5.25 -1.62 -7.51
N VAL A 13 4.19 -1.62 -6.72
CA VAL A 13 4.04 -0.73 -5.58
C VAL A 13 4.64 -1.43 -4.36
N VAL A 14 5.58 -0.75 -3.70
CA VAL A 14 6.26 -1.29 -2.51
C VAL A 14 5.85 -0.46 -1.28
N PRO A 15 5.53 -1.11 -0.15
CA PRO A 15 5.30 -0.40 1.10
C PRO A 15 6.59 0.30 1.55
N ASP A 16 6.47 1.57 1.91
CA ASP A 16 7.56 2.38 2.48
C ASP A 16 7.03 3.01 3.77
N PRO A 17 7.10 2.29 4.90
CA PRO A 17 6.55 2.77 6.17
C PRO A 17 7.43 3.82 6.83
N THR A 18 8.72 3.87 6.51
CA THR A 18 9.66 4.88 7.03
C THR A 18 9.63 6.18 6.21
N ALA A 19 8.95 6.18 5.06
CA ALA A 19 8.85 7.33 4.15
C ALA A 19 10.24 7.86 3.73
N THR A 20 11.19 6.95 3.54
CA THR A 20 12.59 7.26 3.23
C THR A 20 12.97 6.97 1.78
N ALA A 21 12.09 6.35 1.01
CA ALA A 21 12.41 6.01 -0.37
C ALA A 21 12.57 7.29 -1.22
N PRO A 22 13.66 7.40 -2.01
CA PRO A 22 13.84 8.55 -2.88
C PRO A 22 12.83 8.54 -4.02
N GLY A 23 12.38 9.73 -4.44
CA GLY A 23 11.49 9.90 -5.59
C GLY A 23 10.03 10.15 -5.22
N ARG A 24 9.10 9.65 -6.04
CA ARG A 24 7.66 9.86 -5.84
C ARG A 24 7.08 8.81 -4.90
N GLY A 25 6.37 9.28 -3.88
CA GLY A 25 5.64 8.43 -2.93
C GLY A 25 4.12 8.59 -3.05
N ALA A 26 3.41 7.59 -2.54
CA ALA A 26 1.97 7.62 -2.31
C ALA A 26 1.71 7.30 -0.83
N HIS A 27 0.91 8.13 -0.16
CA HIS A 27 0.50 7.91 1.22
C HIS A 27 -0.93 7.39 1.26
N LEU A 28 -1.15 6.34 2.04
CA LEU A 28 -2.46 5.82 2.39
C LEU A 28 -2.44 5.45 3.87
N HIS A 29 -3.61 5.46 4.49
CA HIS A 29 -3.76 4.87 5.81
C HIS A 29 -3.47 3.36 5.75
N PRO A 30 -2.83 2.78 6.78
CA PRO A 30 -2.48 1.37 6.81
C PRO A 30 -3.70 0.49 7.14
N THR A 31 -4.74 0.59 6.32
CA THR A 31 -6.01 -0.13 6.46
C THR A 31 -6.40 -0.75 5.12
N ARG A 32 -7.01 -1.93 5.14
CA ARG A 32 -7.49 -2.64 3.95
C ARG A 32 -8.44 -1.81 3.09
N GLU A 33 -9.40 -1.09 3.70
CA GLU A 33 -10.38 -0.25 2.98
C GLU A 33 -9.70 0.82 2.10
N CYS A 34 -8.72 1.55 2.66
CA CYS A 34 -8.01 2.59 1.92
C CYS A 34 -7.18 2.01 0.77
N TYR A 35 -6.62 0.81 0.96
CA TYR A 35 -5.88 0.11 -0.10
C TYR A 35 -6.81 -0.31 -1.24
N GLU A 36 -7.93 -0.98 -0.95
CA GLU A 36 -8.88 -1.42 -1.96
C GLU A 36 -9.45 -0.25 -2.77
N LEU A 37 -9.75 0.86 -2.10
CA LEU A 37 -10.19 2.08 -2.76
C LEU A 37 -9.10 2.66 -3.69
N ALA A 38 -7.83 2.64 -3.26
CA ALA A 38 -6.71 3.10 -4.06
C ALA A 38 -6.47 2.23 -5.29
N VAL A 39 -6.58 0.90 -5.17
CA VAL A 39 -6.51 -0.06 -6.29
C VAL A 39 -7.66 0.19 -7.27
N ARG A 40 -8.91 0.25 -6.78
CA ARG A 40 -10.10 0.48 -7.60
C ARG A 40 -10.02 1.77 -8.41
N ARG A 41 -9.47 2.84 -7.80
CA ARG A 41 -9.31 4.16 -8.44
C ARG A 41 -8.03 4.31 -9.26
N LYS A 42 -7.20 3.25 -9.37
CA LYS A 42 -5.88 3.28 -10.02
C LYS A 42 -4.99 4.41 -9.47
N ALA A 43 -5.09 4.69 -8.17
CA ALA A 43 -4.40 5.81 -7.54
C ALA A 43 -2.87 5.65 -7.57
N PHE A 44 -2.37 4.42 -7.36
CA PHE A 44 -0.94 4.12 -7.42
C PHE A 44 -0.34 4.36 -8.80
N THR A 45 -1.02 3.92 -9.87
CA THR A 45 -0.58 4.16 -11.25
C THR A 45 -0.43 5.65 -11.52
N ARG A 46 -1.42 6.45 -11.09
CA ARG A 46 -1.42 7.90 -11.31
C ARG A 46 -0.34 8.62 -10.48
N ALA A 47 -0.14 8.22 -9.24
CA ALA A 47 0.81 8.86 -8.33
C ALA A 47 2.27 8.48 -8.63
N LEU A 48 2.52 7.20 -8.91
CA LEU A 48 3.87 6.62 -8.99
C LEU A 48 4.36 6.42 -10.43
N PHE A 49 3.45 6.25 -11.40
CA PHE A 49 3.79 5.90 -12.79
C PHE A 49 3.09 6.80 -13.83
N PRO A 50 3.32 8.13 -13.81
CA PRO A 50 2.61 9.10 -14.67
C PRO A 50 2.86 8.93 -16.18
N LYS A 51 3.94 8.22 -16.56
CA LYS A 51 4.31 7.93 -17.96
C LYS A 51 3.70 6.61 -18.47
N GLY A 52 2.73 6.03 -17.77
CA GLY A 52 2.00 4.84 -18.25
C GLY A 52 2.74 3.51 -18.15
N LYS A 53 3.98 3.48 -17.65
CA LYS A 53 4.77 2.25 -17.46
C LYS A 53 4.12 1.17 -16.57
N GLY A 54 3.01 1.49 -15.90
CA GLY A 54 2.18 0.55 -15.14
C GLY A 54 0.80 0.25 -15.72
N ALA A 55 0.42 0.86 -16.84
CA ALA A 55 -0.93 0.78 -17.38
C ALA A 55 -1.13 -0.38 -18.37
N GLU A 56 -0.09 -0.79 -19.09
CA GLU A 56 -0.20 -1.82 -20.15
C GLU A 56 -0.12 -3.26 -19.64
N GLY A 57 0.55 -3.53 -18.51
CA GLY A 57 0.76 -4.89 -17.99
C GLY A 57 0.12 -5.18 -16.62
N GLY A 58 -0.58 -4.21 -16.05
CA GLY A 58 -1.05 -4.26 -14.66
C GLY A 58 0.08 -3.95 -13.67
N LEU A 59 -0.15 -2.99 -12.77
CA LEU A 59 0.75 -2.76 -11.64
C LEU A 59 0.49 -3.78 -10.55
N SER A 60 1.53 -4.53 -10.20
CA SER A 60 1.45 -5.37 -9.01
C SER A 60 1.45 -4.50 -7.76
N SER A 61 0.39 -4.63 -6.95
CA SER A 61 0.27 -4.02 -5.63
C SER A 61 0.23 -5.05 -4.50
N ALA A 62 0.42 -6.33 -4.85
CA ALA A 62 0.49 -7.45 -3.91
C ALA A 62 1.48 -7.24 -2.74
N PRO A 63 2.66 -6.63 -2.91
CA PRO A 63 3.56 -6.36 -1.78
C PRO A 63 2.97 -5.40 -0.73
N VAL A 64 2.10 -4.48 -1.15
CA VAL A 64 1.42 -3.57 -0.23
C VAL A 64 0.32 -4.30 0.53
N GLU A 65 -0.40 -5.19 -0.14
CA GLU A 65 -1.44 -6.02 0.45
C GLU A 65 -0.89 -6.94 1.55
N ASP A 66 0.17 -7.69 1.23
CA ASP A 66 0.87 -8.58 2.16
C ASP A 66 1.39 -7.82 3.40
N TYR A 67 1.94 -6.62 3.18
CA TYR A 67 2.37 -5.75 4.27
C TYR A 67 1.20 -5.25 5.14
N LEU A 68 0.06 -4.92 4.53
CA LEU A 68 -1.13 -4.50 5.27
C LEU A 68 -1.72 -5.64 6.09
N ASP A 69 -1.69 -6.87 5.57
CA ASP A 69 -2.13 -8.07 6.29
C ASP A 69 -1.19 -8.39 7.46
N THR A 70 0.12 -8.30 7.26
CA THR A 70 1.14 -8.42 8.31
C THR A 70 1.03 -7.32 9.38
N ARG A 71 0.60 -6.11 9.00
CA ARG A 71 0.33 -5.02 9.95
C ARG A 71 -1.00 -5.17 10.67
N GLN A 72 -1.96 -5.85 10.04
CA GLN A 72 -3.30 -6.06 10.56
C GLN A 72 -3.41 -7.31 11.42
N THR A 73 -2.45 -8.25 11.41
CA THR A 73 -2.47 -9.41 12.31
C THR A 73 -2.72 -8.93 13.74
N PRO A 74 -3.96 -9.06 14.23
CA PRO A 74 -4.20 -8.90 15.64
C PRO A 74 -3.70 -10.22 16.17
N THR A 75 -2.53 -10.24 16.81
CA THR A 75 -2.26 -11.34 17.72
C THR A 75 -3.48 -11.44 18.62
N THR A 76 -4.30 -12.47 18.43
CA THR A 76 -5.37 -12.82 19.35
C THR A 76 -4.69 -13.31 20.62
N VAL A 77 -4.12 -12.38 21.38
CA VAL A 77 -3.98 -12.54 22.82
C VAL A 77 -5.34 -12.16 23.37
N ALA A 78 -6.01 -13.17 23.89
CA ALA A 78 -7.13 -13.00 24.79
C ALA A 78 -6.66 -12.19 26.01
N ASP A 79 -6.73 -10.86 25.92
CA ASP A 79 -6.92 -9.98 27.07
C ASP A 79 -7.30 -8.56 26.58
N GLY A 80 -8.61 -8.33 26.49
CA GLY A 80 -9.23 -7.08 26.92
C GLY A 80 -9.06 -5.77 26.15
N GLN A 81 -7.95 -5.44 25.48
CA GLN A 81 -7.82 -4.05 24.98
C GLN A 81 -6.75 -3.81 23.90
N LEU A 82 -7.14 -3.75 22.62
CA LEU A 82 -6.40 -3.01 21.58
C LEU A 82 -7.35 -2.38 20.54
N THR A 83 -8.12 -1.37 20.96
CA THR A 83 -8.74 -0.43 20.03
C THR A 83 -7.79 0.74 19.79
N ARG A 84 -6.73 0.55 18.97
CA ARG A 84 -6.08 1.71 18.34
C ARG A 84 -6.84 2.11 17.09
N ASN A 85 -7.93 2.81 17.38
CA ASN A 85 -8.70 3.69 16.53
C ASN A 85 -7.79 4.71 15.82
N TRP A 86 -7.29 4.39 14.62
CA TRP A 86 -6.83 5.45 13.72
C TRP A 86 -8.08 6.14 13.15
N SER A 87 -8.39 7.31 13.70
CA SER A 87 -9.49 8.17 13.27
C SER A 87 -9.43 8.49 11.77
N LYS A 88 -10.56 8.27 11.09
CA LYS A 88 -10.85 8.85 9.77
C LYS A 88 -10.92 10.36 9.92
N SER A 89 -10.14 11.11 9.15
CA SER A 89 -10.41 12.52 8.86
C SER A 89 -10.75 12.62 7.39
N SER A 90 -12.03 12.86 7.11
CA SER A 90 -12.58 13.19 5.79
C SER A 90 -12.26 14.62 5.39
#